data_AF-A0A7S0B9Y7-F1
#
_entry.id   AF-A0A7S0B9Y7-F1
#
_cell.length_a   1.000
_cell.length_b   1.000
_cell.length_c   1.000
_cell.angle_alpha   90.00
_cell.angle_beta   90.00
_cell.angle_gamma   90.00
#
_symmetry.space_group_name_H-M   'P 1'
#
loop_
_entity.id
_entity.type
_entity.pdbx_description
1 polymer ?
#
loop_
_entity_poly.entity_id
_entity_poly.type
_entity_poly.pdbx_seq_one_letter_code
_entity_poly.pdbx_strand_id
1 'polypeptide(L)'
;QLLVVTGVKPVTEALKLEATGVELRAGGFVKVDECLRTTCDGIWCFGDMAGNYLFRHCANFEGEYLLEHVLHPLKETGQVPKEYPAIDYTGMPYAVFSNPQVAGVGLTEEECTAQGLSFVKGVNPYAKSAMGDARLSDHGFAKLLIEVGTRKIL
;
A
#
# COMPACT_ATOMS: atom_id res chain seq x y z
N GLN A 1 -24.44 5.55 -22.92
CA GLN A 1 -23.27 6.31 -22.42
C GLN A 1 -22.17 5.31 -22.07
N LEU A 2 -20.90 5.67 -22.25
CA LEU A 2 -19.75 4.79 -21.99
C LEU A 2 -18.89 5.40 -20.87
N LEU A 3 -18.65 4.63 -19.82
CA LEU A 3 -17.69 4.96 -18.75
C LEU A 3 -16.40 4.18 -19.00
N VAL A 4 -15.26 4.88 -19.04
CA VAL A 4 -13.93 4.28 -19.23
C VAL A 4 -13.14 4.43 -17.93
N VAL A 5 -12.78 3.31 -17.31
CA VAL A 5 -12.08 3.23 -16.01
C VAL A 5 -10.93 2.22 -16.10
N THR A 6 -10.02 2.44 -17.05
CA THR A 6 -8.91 1.51 -17.37
C THR A 6 -7.71 1.65 -16.44
N GLY A 7 -7.62 2.72 -15.65
CA GLY A 7 -6.53 2.96 -14.71
C GLY A 7 -6.33 4.42 -14.36
N VAL A 8 -5.19 4.70 -13.73
CA VAL A 8 -4.75 6.03 -13.28
C VAL A 8 -3.35 6.29 -13.83
N LYS A 9 -3.06 7.56 -14.18
CA LYS A 9 -1.73 8.02 -14.60
C LYS A 9 -1.29 9.15 -13.65
N PRO A 10 -0.02 9.17 -13.19
CA PRO A 10 0.50 10.24 -12.35
C PRO A 10 0.66 11.54 -13.16
N VAL A 11 0.50 12.68 -12.49
CA VAL A 11 0.64 14.01 -13.10
C VAL A 11 2.06 14.53 -12.93
N THR A 12 3.00 14.03 -13.73
CA THR A 12 4.44 14.37 -13.66
C THR A 12 4.88 15.41 -14.69
N GLU A 13 4.20 15.51 -15.83
CA GLU A 13 4.58 16.36 -16.97
C GLU A 13 4.66 17.86 -16.63
N ALA A 14 3.80 18.33 -15.72
CA ALA A 14 3.77 19.73 -15.31
C ALA A 14 5.01 20.16 -14.48
N LEU A 15 5.76 19.20 -13.93
CA LEU A 15 6.86 19.47 -13.00
C LEU A 15 8.23 19.62 -13.67
N LYS A 16 8.35 19.32 -14.97
CA LYS A 16 9.61 19.39 -15.73
C LYS A 16 10.76 18.65 -15.04
N LEU A 17 10.51 17.42 -14.59
CA LEU A 17 11.44 16.61 -13.80
C LEU A 17 12.78 16.34 -14.52
N GLU A 18 12.80 16.43 -15.85
CA GLU A 18 14.01 16.37 -16.66
C GLU A 18 15.05 17.45 -16.29
N ALA A 19 14.63 18.54 -15.65
CA ALA A 19 15.53 19.59 -15.18
C ALA A 19 16.09 19.34 -13.77
N THR A 20 15.62 18.33 -13.05
CA THR A 20 15.98 18.08 -11.63
C THR A 20 16.82 16.83 -11.41
N GLY A 21 16.93 15.92 -12.38
CA GLY A 21 17.60 14.62 -12.22
C GLY A 21 16.71 13.52 -11.62
N VAL A 22 15.41 13.80 -11.44
CA VAL A 22 14.42 12.81 -11.00
C VAL A 22 14.03 11.91 -12.17
N GLU A 23 14.29 10.62 -12.03
CA GLU A 23 13.92 9.60 -13.01
C GLU A 23 12.46 9.14 -12.83
N LEU A 24 11.84 8.76 -13.95
CA LEU A 24 10.55 8.09 -13.98
C LEU A 24 10.73 6.59 -14.24
N ARG A 25 9.85 5.76 -13.66
CA ARG A 25 9.69 4.35 -14.02
C ARG A 25 8.56 4.17 -15.05
N ALA A 26 8.37 2.94 -15.51
CA ALA A 26 7.31 2.58 -16.45
C ALA A 26 5.94 3.13 -15.99
N GLY A 27 5.13 3.63 -16.93
CA GLY A 27 3.84 4.25 -16.64
C GLY A 27 3.91 5.74 -16.23
N GLY A 28 5.11 6.32 -16.14
CA GLY A 28 5.31 7.76 -15.86
C GLY A 28 5.33 8.11 -14.37
N PHE A 29 5.37 7.10 -13.48
CA PHE A 29 5.52 7.28 -12.03
C PHE A 29 6.94 7.68 -11.68
N VAL A 30 7.10 8.46 -10.61
CA VAL A 30 8.44 8.81 -10.10
C VAL A 30 9.10 7.55 -9.54
N LYS A 31 10.35 7.33 -9.94
CA LYS A 31 11.16 6.24 -9.40
C LYS A 31 11.59 6.62 -7.99
N VAL A 32 11.20 5.80 -7.01
CA VAL A 32 11.59 5.95 -5.61
C VAL A 32 12.16 4.66 -5.07
N ASP A 33 12.97 4.75 -4.02
CA ASP A 33 13.40 3.61 -3.24
C ASP A 33 12.44 3.27 -2.07
N GLU A 34 12.83 2.31 -1.24
CA GLU A 34 12.06 1.83 -0.09
C GLU A 34 11.82 2.89 1.01
N CYS A 35 12.50 4.03 0.91
CA CYS A 35 12.42 5.17 1.81
C CYS A 35 11.84 6.41 1.13
N LEU A 36 11.21 6.26 -0.05
CA LEU A 36 10.59 7.33 -0.86
C LEU A 36 11.58 8.36 -1.43
N ARG A 37 12.89 8.07 -1.42
CA ARG A 37 13.91 8.93 -2.01
C ARG A 37 13.85 8.78 -3.53
N THR A 38 13.87 9.90 -4.24
CA THR A 38 14.01 9.88 -5.70
C THR A 38 15.47 9.64 -6.10
N THR A 39 15.75 9.60 -7.40
CA THR A 39 17.13 9.56 -7.92
C THR A 39 17.90 10.87 -7.76
N CYS A 40 17.24 11.95 -7.33
CA CYS A 40 17.88 13.22 -7.02
C CYS A 40 17.94 13.44 -5.51
N ASP A 41 19.15 13.68 -5.00
CA ASP A 41 19.39 13.94 -3.59
C ASP A 41 18.59 15.16 -3.11
N GLY A 42 17.94 15.02 -1.96
CA GLY A 42 17.10 16.07 -1.37
C GLY A 42 15.71 16.19 -2.01
N ILE A 43 15.32 15.27 -2.90
CA ILE A 43 13.97 15.18 -3.46
C ILE A 43 13.34 13.83 -3.11
N TRP A 44 12.14 13.89 -2.54
CA TRP A 44 11.30 12.75 -2.22
C TRP A 44 10.00 12.79 -3.02
N CYS A 45 9.38 11.64 -3.21
CA CYS A 45 8.06 11.53 -3.83
C CYS A 45 7.22 10.46 -3.12
N PHE A 46 5.94 10.72 -2.92
CA PHE A 46 5.01 9.82 -2.26
C PHE A 46 3.61 9.91 -2.87
N GLY A 47 2.71 9.04 -2.44
CA GLY A 47 1.34 8.93 -2.88
C GLY A 47 1.24 8.47 -4.34
N ASP A 48 0.18 8.91 -5.01
CA ASP A 48 -0.17 8.46 -6.36
C ASP A 48 0.91 8.76 -7.41
N MET A 49 1.79 9.75 -7.18
CA MET A 49 2.91 10.04 -8.06
C MET A 49 4.05 9.02 -7.98
N ALA A 50 4.30 8.46 -6.79
CA ALA A 50 5.22 7.34 -6.61
C ALA A 50 4.58 6.02 -7.05
N GLY A 51 3.28 5.87 -6.78
CA GLY A 51 2.47 4.73 -7.25
C GLY A 51 2.80 3.42 -6.55
N ASN A 52 3.21 3.46 -5.27
CA ASN A 52 3.41 2.25 -4.46
C ASN A 52 2.06 1.59 -4.18
N TYR A 53 1.10 2.37 -3.66
CA TYR A 53 -0.32 2.03 -3.61
C TYR A 53 -1.16 3.28 -3.92
N LEU A 54 -2.16 3.13 -4.78
CA LEU A 54 -3.05 4.23 -5.20
C LEU A 54 -4.22 4.39 -4.23
N PHE A 55 -3.90 4.54 -2.94
CA PHE A 55 -4.88 4.70 -1.88
C PHE A 55 -4.60 5.95 -1.06
N ARG A 56 -5.68 6.65 -0.68
CA ARG A 56 -5.59 7.83 0.17
C ARG A 56 -4.85 7.56 1.48
N HIS A 57 -5.12 6.43 2.13
CA HIS A 57 -4.45 6.07 3.39
C HIS A 57 -2.98 5.71 3.19
N CYS A 58 -2.57 5.22 2.02
CA CYS A 58 -1.15 5.05 1.69
C CYS A 58 -0.45 6.40 1.60
N ALA A 59 -1.01 7.36 0.85
CA ALA A 59 -0.42 8.69 0.74
C ALA A 59 -0.31 9.39 2.11
N ASN A 60 -1.30 9.23 2.99
CA ASN A 60 -1.22 9.76 4.36
C ASN A 60 -0.09 9.08 5.15
N PHE A 61 -0.02 7.76 5.12
CA PHE A 61 1.00 6.97 5.83
C PHE A 61 2.42 7.32 5.38
N GLU A 62 2.65 7.39 4.07
CA GLU A 62 3.94 7.81 3.49
C GLU A 62 4.30 9.26 3.87
N GLY A 63 3.31 10.16 3.91
CA GLY A 63 3.51 11.54 4.34
C GLY A 63 3.89 11.65 5.83
N GLU A 64 3.23 10.89 6.70
CA GLU A 64 3.58 10.78 8.13
C GLU A 64 4.99 10.20 8.31
N TYR A 65 5.33 9.17 7.54
CA TYR A 65 6.66 8.58 7.53
C TYR A 65 7.75 9.61 7.16
N LEU A 66 7.57 10.40 6.10
CA LEU A 66 8.53 11.45 5.72
C LEU A 66 8.59 12.59 6.75
N LEU A 67 7.47 12.92 7.39
CA LEU A 67 7.44 13.89 8.47
C LEU A 67 8.34 13.44 9.63
N GLU A 68 8.16 12.20 10.07
CA GLU A 68 8.90 11.60 11.18
C GLU A 68 10.39 11.40 10.87
N HIS A 69 10.73 10.90 9.68
CA HIS A 69 12.09 10.45 9.38
C HIS A 69 12.95 11.48 8.64
N VAL A 70 12.33 12.49 8.01
CA VAL A 70 13.05 13.52 7.23
C VAL A 70 12.84 14.90 7.82
N LEU A 71 11.59 15.36 7.92
CA LEU A 71 11.31 16.76 8.26
C LEU A 71 11.57 17.10 9.73
N HIS A 72 11.16 16.24 10.67
CA HIS A 72 11.44 16.46 12.09
C HIS A 72 12.95 16.46 12.39
N PRO A 73 13.75 15.46 11.96
CA PRO A 73 15.19 15.46 12.19
C PRO A 73 15.90 16.63 11.49
N LEU A 74 15.47 17.01 10.28
CA LEU A 74 15.99 18.20 9.59
C LEU A 74 15.76 19.47 10.40
N LYS A 75 14.58 19.63 10.99
CA LYS A 75 14.24 20.78 11.83
C LYS A 75 15.06 20.81 13.12
N GLU A 76 15.30 19.65 13.73
CA GLU A 76 16.01 19.54 15.02
C GLU A 76 17.52 19.65 14.88
N THR A 77 18.10 19.05 13.84
CA THR A 77 19.55 18.91 13.67
C THR A 77 20.12 19.82 12.57
N GLY A 78 19.26 20.39 11.73
CA GLY A 78 19.66 21.12 10.52
C GLY A 78 20.14 20.21 9.39
N GLN A 79 20.01 18.90 9.52
CA GLN A 79 20.49 17.91 8.56
C GLN A 79 19.45 16.85 8.25
N VAL A 80 19.39 16.43 6.98
CA VAL A 80 18.61 15.27 6.57
C VAL A 80 19.33 14.00 7.03
N PRO A 81 18.67 13.08 7.75
CA PRO A 81 19.27 11.80 8.10
C PRO A 81 19.68 11.02 6.86
N LYS A 82 20.88 10.44 6.87
CA LYS A 82 21.37 9.64 5.73
C LYS A 82 20.68 8.29 5.64
N GLU A 83 20.30 7.72 6.78
CA GLU A 83 19.70 6.40 6.90
C GLU A 83 18.53 6.44 7.87
N TYR A 84 17.45 5.77 7.50
CA TYR A 84 16.23 5.56 8.27
C TYR A 84 15.53 4.29 7.72
N PRO A 85 14.71 3.60 8.52
CA PRO A 85 14.16 2.28 8.16
C PRO A 85 13.28 2.35 6.91
N ALA A 86 13.31 1.31 6.08
CA ALA A 86 12.38 1.15 4.95
C ALA A 86 10.92 1.15 5.41
N ILE A 87 10.02 1.60 4.53
CA ILE A 87 8.58 1.56 4.82
C ILE A 87 8.06 0.13 4.80
N ASP A 88 7.38 -0.26 5.87
CA ASP A 88 6.67 -1.53 5.95
C ASP A 88 5.23 -1.39 5.42
N TYR A 89 4.97 -1.95 4.24
CA TYR A 89 3.64 -2.00 3.61
C TYR A 89 2.87 -3.28 3.90
N THR A 90 3.39 -4.21 4.72
CA THR A 90 2.75 -5.51 4.98
C THR A 90 1.31 -5.34 5.48
N GLY A 91 1.06 -4.28 6.24
CA GLY A 91 -0.27 -3.93 6.77
C GLY A 91 -1.14 -3.06 5.87
N MET A 92 -0.82 -2.86 4.58
CA MET A 92 -1.56 -1.96 3.69
C MET A 92 -2.91 -2.57 3.25
N PRO A 93 -4.07 -2.06 3.72
CA PRO A 93 -5.36 -2.63 3.37
C PRO A 93 -5.87 -2.08 2.03
N TYR A 94 -6.81 -2.79 1.43
CA TYR A 94 -7.63 -2.31 0.31
C TYR A 94 -9.11 -2.62 0.56
N ALA A 95 -9.99 -1.85 -0.08
CA ALA A 95 -11.43 -2.07 -0.02
C ALA A 95 -12.14 -1.65 -1.32
N VAL A 96 -13.17 -2.39 -1.69
CA VAL A 96 -14.14 -2.08 -2.74
C VAL A 96 -15.50 -1.90 -2.07
N PHE A 97 -16.04 -0.69 -2.16
CA PHE A 97 -17.27 -0.27 -1.48
C PHE A 97 -18.55 -0.64 -2.25
N SER A 98 -18.58 -1.85 -2.81
CA SER A 98 -19.77 -2.45 -3.42
C SER A 98 -20.72 -3.01 -2.37
N ASN A 99 -21.82 -3.64 -2.81
CA ASN A 99 -22.67 -4.46 -1.96
C ASN A 99 -22.74 -5.89 -2.51
N PRO A 100 -22.11 -6.89 -1.88
CA PRO A 100 -21.31 -6.78 -0.64
C PRO A 100 -20.00 -6.02 -0.84
N GLN A 101 -19.46 -5.52 0.26
CA GLN A 101 -18.13 -4.93 0.29
C GLN A 101 -17.08 -6.04 0.19
N VAL A 102 -15.93 -5.71 -0.42
CA VAL A 102 -14.76 -6.59 -0.47
C VAL A 102 -13.60 -5.84 0.16
N ALA A 103 -12.86 -6.49 1.05
CA ALA A 103 -11.67 -5.90 1.66
C ALA A 103 -10.62 -6.99 1.93
N GLY A 104 -9.37 -6.56 2.00
CA GLY A 104 -8.24 -7.44 2.31
C GLY A 104 -7.04 -6.63 2.81
N VAL A 105 -6.12 -7.34 3.46
CA VAL A 105 -4.82 -6.85 3.92
C VAL A 105 -3.90 -8.07 4.03
N GLY A 106 -2.61 -7.87 3.81
CA GLY A 106 -1.64 -8.97 3.81
C GLY A 106 -1.65 -9.78 2.51
N LEU A 107 -1.10 -10.98 2.60
CA LEU A 107 -0.86 -11.87 1.45
C LEU A 107 -2.12 -12.63 1.05
N THR A 108 -2.21 -12.89 -0.25
CA THR A 108 -3.15 -13.83 -0.86
C THR A 108 -2.64 -15.27 -0.79
N GLU A 109 -3.49 -16.25 -1.07
CA GLU A 109 -3.08 -17.66 -1.11
C GLU A 109 -2.09 -17.90 -2.27
N GLU A 110 -2.31 -17.21 -3.37
CA GLU A 110 -1.48 -17.22 -4.57
C GLU A 110 -0.10 -16.64 -4.28
N GLU A 111 -0.02 -15.50 -3.59
CA GLU A 111 1.26 -14.91 -3.17
C GLU A 111 1.99 -15.79 -2.17
N CYS A 112 1.29 -16.34 -1.17
CA CYS A 112 1.89 -17.29 -0.23
C CYS A 112 2.49 -18.49 -0.97
N THR A 113 1.77 -19.04 -1.94
CA THR A 113 2.22 -20.18 -2.75
C THR A 113 3.43 -19.80 -3.62
N ALA A 114 3.40 -18.62 -4.26
CA ALA A 114 4.50 -18.13 -5.09
C ALA A 114 5.78 -17.87 -4.27
N GLN A 115 5.62 -17.47 -3.01
CA GLN A 115 6.74 -17.26 -2.07
C GLN A 115 7.21 -18.56 -1.38
N GLY A 116 6.54 -19.70 -1.62
CA GLY A 116 6.86 -20.97 -0.96
C GLY A 116 6.52 -21.00 0.54
N LEU A 117 5.63 -20.11 1.00
CA LEU A 117 5.19 -20.04 2.38
C LEU A 117 4.20 -21.17 2.69
N SER A 118 4.46 -21.90 3.76
CA SER A 118 3.52 -22.89 4.27
C SER A 118 2.48 -22.20 5.16
N PHE A 119 1.19 -22.31 4.80
CA PHE A 119 0.11 -21.66 5.54
C PHE A 119 -1.09 -22.59 5.77
N VAL A 120 -1.86 -22.26 6.81
CA VAL A 120 -3.19 -22.81 7.08
C VAL A 120 -4.22 -21.76 6.71
N LYS A 121 -5.28 -22.19 6.01
CA LYS A 121 -6.42 -21.36 5.65
C LYS A 121 -7.59 -21.60 6.59
N GLY A 122 -8.12 -20.54 7.18
CA GLY A 122 -9.42 -20.52 7.85
C GLY A 122 -10.43 -19.72 7.04
N VAL A 123 -11.62 -20.28 6.79
CA VAL A 123 -12.73 -19.57 6.13
C VAL A 123 -13.98 -19.71 6.98
N ASN A 124 -14.63 -18.59 7.29
CA ASN A 124 -15.92 -18.57 7.95
C ASN A 124 -16.95 -17.81 7.10
N PRO A 125 -18.07 -18.44 6.68
CA PRO A 125 -19.18 -17.73 6.06
C PRO A 125 -19.68 -16.59 6.95
N TYR A 126 -19.92 -15.41 6.38
CA TYR A 126 -20.35 -14.24 7.17
C TYR A 126 -21.68 -14.49 7.87
N ALA A 127 -22.60 -15.21 7.20
CA ALA A 127 -23.88 -15.68 7.73
C ALA A 127 -23.78 -16.45 9.06
N LYS A 128 -22.63 -17.09 9.35
CA LYS A 128 -22.40 -17.84 10.60
C LYS A 128 -21.90 -16.96 11.77
N SER A 129 -21.67 -15.67 11.53
CA SER A 129 -21.39 -14.72 12.61
C SER A 129 -22.70 -14.22 13.22
N ALA A 130 -22.67 -13.81 14.50
CA ALA A 130 -23.86 -13.24 15.15
C ALA A 130 -24.43 -12.04 14.38
N MET A 131 -23.56 -11.22 13.78
CA MET A 131 -23.97 -10.07 12.97
C MET A 131 -24.55 -10.49 11.62
N GLY A 132 -23.98 -11.51 10.97
CA GLY A 132 -24.49 -12.04 9.71
C GLY A 132 -25.87 -12.67 9.87
N ASP A 133 -26.07 -13.47 10.93
CA ASP A 133 -27.35 -14.07 11.29
C ASP A 133 -28.40 -12.99 11.59
N ALA A 134 -28.07 -12.02 12.45
CA ALA A 134 -28.97 -10.90 12.77
C ALA A 134 -29.36 -10.04 11.55
N ARG A 135 -28.49 -9.99 10.53
CA ARG A 135 -28.77 -9.29 9.27
C ARG A 135 -29.39 -10.17 8.19
N LEU A 136 -29.64 -11.46 8.48
CA LEU A 136 -30.11 -12.44 7.52
C LEU A 136 -29.26 -12.45 6.25
N SER A 137 -27.94 -12.28 6.40
CA SER A 137 -27.02 -12.26 5.27
C SER A 137 -26.84 -13.67 4.70
N ASP A 138 -26.92 -13.79 3.39
CA ASP A 138 -26.78 -15.03 2.63
C ASP A 138 -25.49 -15.10 1.80
N HIS A 139 -24.62 -14.09 1.92
CA HIS A 139 -23.42 -13.94 1.11
C HIS A 139 -22.19 -13.50 1.93
N GLY A 140 -21.01 -13.67 1.34
CA GLY A 140 -19.74 -13.22 1.91
C GLY A 140 -19.11 -14.19 2.91
N PHE A 141 -17.84 -13.93 3.23
CA PHE A 141 -17.04 -14.73 4.15
C PHE A 141 -15.91 -13.87 4.74
N ALA A 142 -15.31 -14.37 5.83
CA ALA A 142 -14.00 -13.93 6.31
C ALA A 142 -13.00 -15.07 6.06
N LYS A 143 -11.84 -14.73 5.48
CA LYS A 143 -10.73 -15.67 5.25
C LYS A 143 -9.48 -15.15 5.97
N LEU A 144 -8.76 -16.07 6.60
CA LEU A 144 -7.48 -15.81 7.25
C LEU A 144 -6.44 -16.83 6.76
N LEU A 145 -5.23 -16.36 6.55
CA LEU A 145 -4.05 -17.20 6.27
C LEU A 145 -3.10 -17.10 7.46
N ILE A 146 -2.61 -18.24 7.94
CA ILE A 146 -1.75 -18.31 9.11
C ILE A 146 -0.52 -19.14 8.76
N GLU A 147 0.67 -18.58 8.95
CA GLU A 147 1.93 -19.27 8.69
C GLU A 147 2.11 -20.49 9.62
N VAL A 148 2.50 -21.62 9.04
CA VAL A 148 2.84 -22.83 9.79
C VAL A 148 4.12 -22.60 10.58
N GLY A 149 4.10 -22.94 11.87
CA GLY A 149 5.26 -22.78 12.76
C GLY A 149 5.22 -21.47 13.54
N THR A 150 5.29 -20.32 12.87
CA THR A 150 5.30 -19.01 13.55
C THR A 150 3.93 -18.59 14.08
N ARG A 151 2.85 -19.10 13.45
CA ARG A 151 1.45 -18.73 13.72
C ARG A 151 1.14 -17.24 13.48
N LYS A 152 1.98 -16.54 12.70
CA LYS A 152 1.67 -15.19 12.25
C LYS A 152 0.51 -15.20 11.27
N ILE A 153 -0.34 -14.18 11.35
CA ILE A 153 -1.30 -13.87 10.29
C ILE A 153 -0.49 -13.33 9.11
N LEU A 154 -0.75 -13.88 7.93
CA LEU A 154 -0.10 -13.51 6.67
C LEU A 154 -0.98 -12.55 5.87
#